data_AF-A0A819WZ86-F1
#
_entry.id   AF-A0A819WZ86-F1
#
_cell.length_a   1.000
_cell.length_b   1.000
_cell.length_c   1.000
_cell.angle_alpha   90.00
_cell.angle_beta   90.00
_cell.angle_gamma   90.00
#
_symmetry.space_group_name_H-M   'P 1'
#
loop_
_entity.id
_entity.type
_entity.pdbx_description
1 polymer ?
#
loop_
_entity_poly.entity_id
_entity_poly.type
_entity_poly.pdbx_seq_one_letter_code
_entity_poly.pdbx_strand_id
1 'polypeptide(L)'
;LSILEHSHYPLQHILGDNRLNQSNVSFLETMFDFISVSKDMGHLCLNGANLEEMSLEQSAEVAKFDFSLTFVYNPLLVNERLSCRFVCSSDLFEDSTISKIAQRFQYILEQLFQTQSSNIPVMNVSSSINKVSLILPEDAHEMKLVVFHRLKNIVNEAPASLAQDRRHFNERIHFTPHISQVPICNMPFLYRLQSHHTLSIQHLCDALQLIVTKHESLRTSLIFHTENNRLMQKIIDFNRNHNTLFTFIESTYTTHEQLNHIIYDERHNSQFFNLTQGSVFRCHLVYYKQISSDNVLSDKDLIIFNFHHALFDFTSMKVFLHDLNQAYTAGQLLYDDNTSLRYLDYAVIEQQMAMTGASMFWLDALHDCKLDQPLSLPFDRYRLANEHRTCYATSISFDFGQDLSHDFLIHASSNNISLEYLTFAIYFIFLFKLTNGQTDLCLAMNISNNRYKDELKSIIGLFENVIPLRCQLDSHWCFHQLLEHVQEITANSMKYSYFPLQRILDQHPHILKYAFLDTSLEFISFINNNVNNATMIGDSQLVPAFFSFNINEDEIQSVSDFSLSLYHDLNMNQVSCIINASLDLFNRETVEKMSQRFHSILNQLFLSVDDQIERSIYELSLTLSNE
;
A
#
# COMPACT_ATOMS: atom_id res chain seq x y z
N LEU A 1 -37.82 -21.40 -10.17
CA LEU A 1 -39.12 -21.99 -10.54
C LEU A 1 -38.95 -23.41 -11.09
N SER A 2 -38.14 -23.63 -12.13
CA SER A 2 -37.86 -24.98 -12.68
C SER A 2 -37.35 -26.02 -11.67
N ILE A 3 -36.50 -25.63 -10.71
CA ILE A 3 -36.02 -26.54 -9.65
C ILE A 3 -37.16 -27.02 -8.74
N LEU A 4 -38.10 -26.12 -8.40
CA LEU A 4 -39.21 -26.44 -7.51
C LEU A 4 -40.24 -27.36 -8.19
N GLU A 5 -40.43 -27.25 -9.50
CA GLU A 5 -41.29 -28.13 -10.30
C GLU A 5 -40.83 -29.61 -10.23
N HIS A 6 -39.53 -29.83 -10.06
CA HIS A 6 -38.92 -31.15 -9.94
C HIS A 6 -38.51 -31.53 -8.51
N SER A 7 -38.97 -30.79 -7.49
CA SER A 7 -38.66 -31.05 -6.08
C SER A 7 -39.12 -32.42 -5.55
N HIS A 8 -40.02 -33.09 -6.29
CA HIS A 8 -40.48 -34.45 -6.00
C HIS A 8 -39.43 -35.53 -6.35
N TYR A 9 -38.39 -35.20 -7.12
CA TYR A 9 -37.37 -36.15 -7.52
C TYR A 9 -36.46 -36.50 -6.32
N PRO A 10 -36.30 -37.78 -5.94
CA PRO A 10 -35.61 -38.10 -4.70
C PRO A 10 -34.12 -37.77 -4.75
N LEU A 11 -33.62 -37.11 -3.71
CA LEU A 11 -32.22 -36.71 -3.56
C LEU A 11 -31.23 -37.87 -3.75
N GLN A 12 -31.59 -39.08 -3.28
CA GLN A 12 -30.76 -40.28 -3.40
C GLN A 12 -30.42 -40.64 -4.86
N HIS A 13 -31.32 -40.36 -5.79
CA HIS A 13 -31.08 -40.60 -7.21
C HIS A 13 -30.17 -39.54 -7.83
N ILE A 14 -30.21 -38.31 -7.31
CA ILE A 14 -29.31 -37.23 -7.72
C ILE A 14 -27.88 -37.54 -7.27
N LEU A 15 -27.72 -37.92 -6.00
CA LEU A 15 -26.41 -38.26 -5.42
C LEU A 15 -25.81 -39.57 -5.97
N GLY A 16 -26.62 -40.41 -6.62
CA GLY A 16 -26.19 -41.66 -7.25
C GLY A 16 -25.69 -41.53 -8.70
N ASP A 17 -25.73 -40.33 -9.30
CA ASP A 17 -25.26 -40.13 -10.68
C ASP A 17 -23.72 -40.03 -10.69
N ASN A 18 -23.06 -41.05 -11.25
CA ASN A 18 -21.59 -41.15 -11.35
C ASN A 18 -20.91 -39.99 -12.10
N ARG A 19 -21.66 -39.12 -12.79
CA ARG A 19 -21.14 -37.89 -13.41
C ARG A 19 -20.93 -36.77 -12.39
N LEU A 20 -21.62 -36.81 -11.25
CA LEU A 20 -21.47 -35.91 -10.12
C LEU A 20 -20.42 -36.50 -9.17
N ASN A 21 -19.16 -36.47 -9.60
CA ASN A 21 -18.02 -37.00 -8.85
C ASN A 21 -17.58 -36.04 -7.72
N GLN A 22 -18.52 -35.59 -6.89
CA GLN A 22 -18.26 -34.78 -5.70
C GLN A 22 -18.50 -35.61 -4.44
N SER A 23 -17.73 -35.33 -3.40
CA SER A 23 -17.96 -35.87 -2.06
C SER A 23 -19.42 -35.60 -1.65
N ASN A 24 -20.23 -36.63 -1.37
CA ASN A 24 -21.60 -36.46 -0.86
C ASN A 24 -21.67 -35.65 0.45
N VAL A 25 -20.52 -35.38 1.09
CA VAL A 25 -20.39 -34.64 2.34
C VAL A 25 -20.68 -33.15 2.16
N SER A 26 -20.25 -32.53 1.05
CA SER A 26 -20.41 -31.07 0.87
C SER A 26 -21.84 -30.63 0.64
N PHE A 27 -22.73 -31.53 0.21
CA PHE A 27 -24.16 -31.26 0.11
C PHE A 27 -24.84 -31.07 1.49
N LEU A 28 -24.24 -31.58 2.57
CA LEU A 28 -24.78 -31.51 3.93
C LEU A 28 -24.11 -30.43 4.81
N GLU A 29 -23.25 -29.60 4.23
CA GLU A 29 -22.58 -28.53 4.98
C GLU A 29 -23.52 -27.34 5.24
N THR A 30 -24.37 -27.00 4.26
CA THR A 30 -25.23 -25.80 4.33
C THR A 30 -26.67 -26.13 3.99
N MET A 31 -27.61 -25.59 4.77
CA MET A 31 -29.05 -25.77 4.53
C MET A 31 -29.80 -24.44 4.57
N PHE A 32 -30.77 -24.29 3.66
CA PHE A 32 -31.65 -23.12 3.59
C PHE A 32 -33.11 -23.58 3.63
N ASP A 33 -33.84 -23.07 4.62
CA ASP A 33 -35.27 -23.33 4.79
C ASP A 33 -36.08 -22.04 4.66
N PHE A 34 -37.21 -22.12 3.96
CA PHE A 34 -38.22 -21.07 3.98
C PHE A 34 -39.56 -21.66 4.45
N ILE A 35 -40.00 -21.22 5.62
CA ILE A 35 -41.22 -21.68 6.28
C ILE A 35 -42.25 -20.56 6.22
N SER A 36 -43.42 -20.87 5.65
CA SER A 36 -44.60 -19.99 5.68
C SER A 36 -45.64 -20.59 6.62
N VAL A 37 -46.00 -19.86 7.67
CA VAL A 37 -47.03 -20.31 8.61
C VAL A 37 -48.41 -20.08 7.98
N SER A 38 -49.15 -21.15 7.73
CA SER A 38 -50.52 -21.05 7.19
C SER A 38 -51.52 -20.69 8.30
N LYS A 39 -52.61 -20.00 7.92
CA LYS A 39 -53.66 -19.58 8.86
C LYS A 39 -54.34 -20.75 9.60
N ASP A 40 -54.26 -21.97 9.05
CA ASP A 40 -54.94 -23.15 9.58
C ASP A 40 -54.11 -23.90 10.65
N MET A 41 -52.84 -23.54 10.86
CA MET A 41 -51.95 -24.24 11.80
C MET A 41 -52.21 -23.88 13.28
N GLY A 42 -52.93 -22.78 13.56
CA GLY A 42 -53.13 -22.29 14.93
C GLY A 42 -54.37 -22.79 15.66
N HIS A 43 -55.29 -23.49 14.97
CA HIS A 43 -56.57 -23.89 15.58
C HIS A 43 -57.05 -25.25 15.09
N LEU A 44 -56.65 -26.32 15.79
CA LEU A 44 -57.33 -27.60 15.70
C LEU A 44 -58.47 -27.63 16.73
N CYS A 45 -59.72 -27.57 16.26
CA CYS A 45 -60.89 -27.73 17.12
C CYS A 45 -61.37 -29.19 17.05
N LEU A 46 -61.21 -29.93 18.15
CA LEU A 46 -61.70 -31.31 18.28
C LEU A 46 -62.96 -31.30 19.16
N ASN A 47 -64.13 -31.43 18.56
CA ASN A 47 -65.43 -31.49 19.26
C ASN A 47 -65.65 -30.35 20.29
N GLY A 48 -65.27 -29.12 19.94
CA GLY A 48 -65.45 -27.95 20.81
C GLY A 48 -64.30 -27.68 21.79
N ALA A 49 -63.26 -28.51 21.80
CA ALA A 49 -62.00 -28.20 22.47
C ALA A 49 -61.01 -27.57 21.48
N ASN A 50 -60.54 -26.35 21.78
CA ASN A 50 -59.51 -25.69 21.00
C ASN A 50 -58.13 -26.13 21.52
N LEU A 51 -57.30 -26.68 20.65
CA LEU A 51 -55.88 -26.85 20.93
C LEU A 51 -55.17 -25.52 20.69
N GLU A 52 -54.56 -24.99 21.74
CA GLU A 52 -53.60 -23.89 21.64
C GLU A 52 -52.20 -24.47 21.42
N GLU A 53 -51.48 -23.90 20.45
CA GLU A 53 -50.08 -24.22 20.23
C GLU A 53 -49.25 -23.66 21.40
N MET A 54 -48.65 -24.55 22.20
CA MET A 54 -47.71 -24.13 23.24
C MET A 54 -46.30 -24.09 22.65
N SER A 55 -45.66 -22.92 22.68
CA SER A 55 -44.24 -22.80 22.37
C SER A 55 -43.43 -23.49 23.47
N LEU A 56 -42.80 -24.62 23.13
CA LEU A 56 -41.75 -25.21 23.96
C LEU A 56 -40.47 -24.40 23.75
N GLU A 57 -39.91 -23.83 24.81
CA GLU A 57 -38.53 -23.34 24.79
C GLU A 57 -37.62 -24.57 24.59
N GLN A 58 -37.22 -24.83 23.35
CA GLN A 58 -36.23 -25.87 23.06
C GLN A 58 -34.90 -25.43 23.65
N SER A 59 -34.53 -26.02 24.78
CA SER A 59 -33.30 -25.67 25.52
C SER A 59 -32.02 -26.24 24.91
N ALA A 60 -32.11 -27.03 23.84
CA ALA A 60 -30.97 -27.55 23.10
C ALA A 60 -31.38 -27.88 21.65
N GLU A 61 -30.98 -27.03 20.71
CA GLU A 61 -31.06 -27.35 19.28
C GLU A 61 -29.85 -28.20 18.89
N VAL A 62 -30.09 -29.33 18.22
CA VAL A 62 -29.01 -30.10 17.59
C VAL A 62 -28.84 -29.58 16.17
N ALA A 63 -27.68 -29.01 15.86
CA ALA A 63 -27.32 -28.63 14.50
C ALA A 63 -27.31 -29.89 13.62
N LYS A 64 -28.19 -29.92 12.62
CA LYS A 64 -28.30 -31.04 11.66
C LYS A 64 -27.35 -30.89 10.46
N PHE A 65 -26.83 -29.67 10.28
CA PHE A 65 -25.90 -29.24 9.24
C PHE A 65 -24.87 -28.32 9.90
N ASP A 66 -23.72 -28.13 9.26
CA ASP A 66 -22.68 -27.23 9.78
C ASP A 66 -23.18 -25.78 9.87
N PHE A 67 -24.02 -25.39 8.90
CA PHE A 67 -24.71 -24.11 8.86
C PHE A 67 -26.14 -24.25 8.33
N SER A 68 -27.12 -23.61 8.97
CA SER A 68 -28.51 -23.55 8.52
C SER A 68 -29.09 -22.15 8.65
N LEU A 69 -29.74 -21.66 7.59
CA LEU A 69 -30.50 -20.42 7.60
C LEU A 69 -31.98 -20.73 7.37
N THR A 70 -32.83 -20.41 8.35
CA THR A 70 -34.27 -20.56 8.25
C THR A 70 -34.95 -19.21 8.20
N PHE A 71 -35.72 -18.94 7.15
CA PHE A 71 -36.70 -17.86 7.12
C PHE A 71 -38.06 -18.37 7.58
N VAL A 72 -38.73 -17.59 8.43
CA VAL A 72 -40.10 -17.85 8.87
C VAL A 72 -40.94 -16.61 8.57
N TYR A 73 -41.92 -16.76 7.68
CA TYR A 73 -42.97 -15.76 7.47
C TYR A 73 -44.19 -16.14 8.29
N ASN A 74 -44.58 -15.26 9.23
CA ASN A 74 -45.75 -15.48 10.06
C ASN A 74 -46.80 -14.38 9.82
N PRO A 75 -47.83 -14.65 8.99
CA PRO A 75 -48.89 -13.68 8.67
C PRO A 75 -49.88 -13.48 9.83
N LEU A 76 -49.76 -14.21 10.94
CA LEU A 76 -50.64 -14.11 12.11
C LEU A 76 -50.12 -13.12 13.16
N LEU A 77 -48.85 -12.71 13.08
CA LEU A 77 -48.27 -11.72 13.99
C LEU A 77 -48.66 -10.29 13.58
N VAL A 78 -48.80 -9.40 14.58
CA VAL A 78 -49.00 -7.96 14.35
C VAL A 78 -47.84 -7.44 13.49
N ASN A 79 -48.16 -6.95 12.29
CA ASN A 79 -47.27 -6.44 11.23
C ASN A 79 -46.68 -7.48 10.24
N GLU A 80 -47.25 -8.68 10.08
CA GLU A 80 -46.85 -9.66 9.05
C GLU A 80 -45.32 -9.91 9.00
N ARG A 81 -44.74 -10.25 10.15
CA ARG A 81 -43.28 -10.27 10.31
C ARG A 81 -42.62 -11.44 9.56
N LEU A 82 -41.53 -11.12 8.88
CA LEU A 82 -40.52 -12.08 8.43
C LEU A 82 -39.40 -12.13 9.47
N SER A 83 -39.04 -13.31 9.94
CA SER A 83 -37.87 -13.54 10.81
C SER A 83 -36.89 -14.50 10.14
N CYS A 84 -35.60 -14.32 10.41
CA CYS A 84 -34.56 -15.28 10.03
C CYS A 84 -33.88 -15.85 11.28
N ARG A 85 -33.37 -17.07 11.17
CA ARG A 85 -32.63 -17.77 12.23
C ARG A 85 -31.44 -18.49 11.62
N PHE A 86 -30.28 -18.33 12.27
CA PHE A 86 -29.06 -19.07 11.98
C PHE A 86 -28.87 -20.18 13.01
N VAL A 87 -28.57 -21.39 12.55
CA VAL A 87 -28.18 -22.52 13.40
C VAL A 87 -26.87 -23.06 12.85
N CYS A 88 -25.81 -23.05 13.65
CA CYS A 88 -24.49 -23.53 13.23
C CYS A 88 -23.96 -24.56 14.22
N SER A 89 -23.10 -25.46 13.73
CA SER A 89 -22.42 -26.42 14.61
C SER A 89 -21.41 -25.70 15.51
N SER A 90 -21.50 -25.91 16.83
CA SER A 90 -20.56 -25.36 17.81
C SER A 90 -19.15 -25.98 17.71
N ASP A 91 -19.01 -27.11 17.03
CA ASP A 91 -17.70 -27.73 16.76
C ASP A 91 -16.90 -26.91 15.73
N LEU A 92 -17.58 -26.07 14.94
CA LEU A 92 -17.00 -25.29 13.84
C LEU A 92 -17.11 -23.77 14.05
N PHE A 93 -18.14 -23.31 14.75
CA PHE A 93 -18.44 -21.89 14.90
C PHE A 93 -18.53 -21.48 16.38
N GLU A 94 -17.85 -20.39 16.73
CA GLU A 94 -18.06 -19.69 17.99
C GLU A 94 -19.32 -18.80 17.92
N ASP A 95 -20.01 -18.62 19.04
CA ASP A 95 -21.19 -17.75 19.16
C ASP A 95 -20.93 -16.31 18.65
N SER A 96 -19.70 -15.83 18.86
CA SER A 96 -19.27 -14.50 18.40
C SER A 96 -19.24 -14.40 16.87
N THR A 97 -18.83 -15.47 16.19
CA THR A 97 -18.80 -15.59 14.73
C THR A 97 -20.21 -15.64 14.17
N ILE A 98 -21.10 -16.44 14.77
CA ILE A 98 -22.50 -16.57 14.33
C ILE A 98 -23.22 -15.23 14.47
N SER A 99 -23.02 -14.53 15.60
CA SER A 99 -23.61 -13.21 15.84
C SER A 99 -23.18 -12.18 14.77
N LYS A 100 -21.90 -12.18 14.38
CA LYS A 100 -21.38 -11.32 13.31
C LYS A 100 -21.97 -11.68 11.95
N ILE A 101 -22.11 -12.97 11.63
CA ILE A 101 -22.75 -13.41 10.38
C ILE A 101 -24.20 -12.90 10.33
N ALA A 102 -24.94 -13.04 11.43
CA ALA A 102 -26.33 -12.57 11.50
C ALA A 102 -26.45 -11.05 11.32
N GLN A 103 -25.59 -10.27 11.98
CA GLN A 103 -25.54 -8.81 11.84
C GLN A 103 -25.23 -8.38 10.40
N ARG A 104 -24.21 -8.99 9.76
CA ARG A 104 -23.87 -8.70 8.36
C ARG A 104 -24.99 -9.08 7.39
N PHE A 105 -25.64 -10.22 7.60
CA PHE A 105 -26.77 -10.63 6.78
C PHE A 105 -27.95 -9.67 6.92
N GLN A 106 -28.26 -9.21 8.13
CA GLN A 106 -29.25 -8.16 8.35
C GLN A 106 -28.86 -6.88 7.61
N TYR A 107 -27.59 -6.46 7.69
CA TYR A 107 -27.09 -5.27 7.01
C TYR A 107 -27.21 -5.36 5.48
N ILE A 108 -27.01 -6.54 4.90
CA ILE A 108 -27.29 -6.79 3.47
C ILE A 108 -28.77 -6.55 3.16
N LEU A 109 -29.69 -7.13 3.96
CA LEU A 109 -31.13 -6.96 3.74
C LEU A 109 -31.53 -5.49 3.86
N GLU A 110 -30.96 -4.75 4.82
CA GLU A 110 -31.20 -3.32 4.96
C GLU A 110 -30.74 -2.54 3.72
N GLN A 111 -29.53 -2.81 3.19
CA GLN A 111 -29.05 -2.16 1.97
C GLN A 111 -29.92 -2.46 0.75
N LEU A 112 -30.38 -3.70 0.62
CA LEU A 112 -31.20 -4.14 -0.53
C LEU A 112 -32.64 -3.62 -0.47
N PHE A 113 -33.21 -3.45 0.73
CA PHE A 113 -34.65 -3.21 0.93
C PHE A 113 -34.98 -1.91 1.67
N GLN A 114 -34.01 -1.07 2.07
CA GLN A 114 -34.28 0.28 2.57
C GLN A 114 -34.86 1.15 1.45
N THR A 115 -36.19 1.20 1.40
CA THR A 115 -36.94 2.13 0.55
C THR A 115 -37.04 3.47 1.26
N GLN A 116 -36.56 4.54 0.61
CA GLN A 116 -37.09 5.87 0.89
C GLN A 116 -38.59 5.82 0.57
N SER A 117 -39.40 6.15 1.57
CA SER A 117 -40.86 6.22 1.58
C SER A 117 -41.49 6.60 0.22
N SER A 118 -41.95 5.63 -0.58
CA SER A 118 -43.15 5.71 -1.42
C SER A 118 -43.33 4.48 -2.33
N ASN A 119 -44.59 4.08 -2.50
CA ASN A 119 -45.12 2.96 -3.29
C ASN A 119 -44.46 2.76 -4.67
N ILE A 120 -43.39 1.96 -4.75
CA ILE A 120 -42.84 1.46 -6.01
C ILE A 120 -42.81 -0.08 -5.96
N PRO A 121 -43.24 -0.79 -7.02
CA PRO A 121 -43.25 -2.25 -7.06
C PRO A 121 -41.84 -2.84 -6.86
N VAL A 122 -41.78 -3.92 -6.08
CA VAL A 122 -40.63 -4.68 -5.57
C VAL A 122 -39.60 -5.14 -6.64
N MET A 123 -39.87 -4.94 -7.93
CA MET A 123 -38.95 -5.35 -9.01
C MET A 123 -37.74 -4.43 -9.21
N ASN A 124 -37.67 -3.28 -8.54
CA ASN A 124 -36.46 -2.45 -8.52
C ASN A 124 -35.82 -2.49 -7.13
N VAL A 125 -35.07 -3.55 -6.84
CA VAL A 125 -34.01 -3.50 -5.82
C VAL A 125 -33.09 -2.35 -6.25
N SER A 126 -33.13 -1.23 -5.53
CA SER A 126 -32.51 0.03 -5.96
C SER A 126 -30.98 -0.02 -5.99
N SER A 127 -30.37 -1.01 -5.35
CA SER A 127 -28.93 -1.24 -5.30
C SER A 127 -28.54 -2.44 -6.17
N SER A 128 -27.63 -2.22 -7.12
CA SER A 128 -26.91 -3.31 -7.81
C SER A 128 -26.27 -4.22 -6.76
N ILE A 129 -26.33 -5.54 -6.94
CA ILE A 129 -25.72 -6.54 -6.03
C ILE A 129 -24.25 -6.22 -5.77
N ASN A 130 -23.54 -5.71 -6.79
CA ASN A 130 -22.13 -5.30 -6.70
C ASN A 130 -21.87 -4.11 -5.76
N LYS A 131 -22.92 -3.43 -5.27
CA LYS A 131 -22.83 -2.29 -4.35
C LYS A 131 -23.19 -2.65 -2.91
N VAL A 132 -23.58 -3.89 -2.64
CA VAL A 132 -23.90 -4.35 -1.30
C VAL A 132 -22.60 -4.65 -0.55
N SER A 133 -22.39 -3.98 0.59
CA SER A 133 -21.22 -4.21 1.42
C SER A 133 -21.51 -5.19 2.55
N LEU A 134 -20.56 -6.09 2.81
CA LEU A 134 -20.54 -6.89 4.02
C LEU A 134 -19.90 -6.16 5.22
N ILE A 135 -19.24 -5.02 4.98
CA ILE A 135 -18.52 -4.26 6.01
C ILE A 135 -19.53 -3.45 6.83
N LEU A 136 -19.62 -3.72 8.14
CA LEU A 136 -20.53 -3.00 9.02
C LEU A 136 -20.07 -1.55 9.22
N PRO A 137 -20.98 -0.59 9.47
CA PRO A 137 -20.61 0.82 9.71
C PRO A 137 -19.57 1.01 10.83
N GLU A 138 -19.64 0.21 11.90
CA GLU A 138 -18.65 0.18 12.98
C GLU A 138 -17.28 -0.31 12.51
N ASP A 139 -17.22 -1.34 11.65
CA ASP A 139 -15.99 -1.86 11.07
C ASP A 139 -15.33 -0.82 10.14
N ALA A 140 -16.14 -0.09 9.37
CA ALA A 140 -15.69 0.99 8.49
C ALA A 140 -15.13 2.20 9.27
N HIS A 141 -15.37 2.26 10.58
CA HIS A 141 -14.88 3.32 11.46
C HIS A 141 -13.85 2.83 12.49
N GLU A 142 -13.44 1.56 12.45
CA GLU A 142 -12.41 0.99 13.34
C GLU A 142 -11.19 1.92 13.45
N MET A 143 -10.70 2.41 12.31
CA MET A 143 -9.53 3.26 12.29
C MET A 143 -9.71 4.59 13.02
N LYS A 144 -10.93 5.16 13.03
CA LYS A 144 -11.21 6.39 13.78
C LYS A 144 -11.13 6.14 15.30
N LEU A 145 -11.48 4.94 15.76
CA LEU A 145 -11.50 4.56 17.16
C LEU A 145 -10.10 4.25 17.73
N VAL A 146 -9.14 3.89 16.87
CA VAL A 146 -7.78 3.60 17.31
C VAL A 146 -7.07 4.86 17.79
N VAL A 147 -6.49 4.80 18.98
CA VAL A 147 -5.67 5.85 19.58
C VAL A 147 -4.27 5.30 19.83
N PHE A 148 -3.28 5.91 19.18
CA PHE A 148 -1.89 5.56 19.46
C PHE A 148 -1.41 6.29 20.69
N HIS A 149 -0.81 5.54 21.60
CA HIS A 149 -0.28 6.08 22.84
C HIS A 149 0.95 5.30 23.27
N ARG A 150 1.78 5.92 24.09
CA ARG A 150 2.97 5.27 24.64
C ARG A 150 2.60 4.05 25.49
N LEU A 151 3.21 2.90 25.21
CA LEU A 151 2.96 1.67 25.93
C LEU A 151 3.95 1.52 27.10
N LYS A 152 3.41 1.54 28.33
CA LYS A 152 4.22 1.52 29.57
C LYS A 152 4.96 0.20 29.82
N ASN A 153 4.47 -0.91 29.24
CA ASN A 153 5.06 -2.24 29.35
C ASN A 153 6.22 -2.46 28.37
N ILE A 154 6.39 -1.58 27.36
CA ILE A 154 7.52 -1.63 26.43
C ILE A 154 8.62 -0.76 26.99
N VAL A 155 9.72 -1.38 27.41
CA VAL A 155 10.89 -0.64 27.91
C VAL A 155 11.71 -0.16 26.71
N ASN A 156 12.46 -1.06 26.07
CA ASN A 156 13.36 -0.74 24.95
C ASN A 156 13.35 -1.81 23.84
N GLU A 157 12.51 -2.83 23.93
CA GLU A 157 12.46 -3.93 22.98
C GLU A 157 11.01 -4.33 22.66
N ALA A 158 10.72 -4.56 21.39
CA ALA A 158 9.40 -4.92 20.88
C ALA A 158 9.51 -5.63 19.52
N PRO A 159 8.47 -6.36 19.06
CA PRO A 159 8.40 -6.83 17.68
C PRO A 159 8.57 -5.69 16.64
N ALA A 160 9.14 -6.03 15.49
CA ALA A 160 9.18 -5.15 14.33
C ALA A 160 7.78 -4.83 13.79
N SER A 161 7.61 -3.67 13.15
CA SER A 161 6.40 -3.43 12.37
C SER A 161 6.36 -4.39 11.17
N LEU A 162 5.17 -4.59 10.60
CA LEU A 162 5.04 -5.49 9.44
C LEU A 162 5.82 -4.96 8.23
N ALA A 163 5.95 -3.64 8.09
CA ALA A 163 6.76 -3.00 7.07
C ALA A 163 8.27 -3.24 7.27
N GLN A 164 8.75 -3.22 8.51
CA GLN A 164 10.14 -3.55 8.85
C GLN A 164 10.47 -5.01 8.58
N ASP A 165 9.59 -5.93 8.99
CA ASP A 165 9.70 -7.36 8.70
C ASP A 165 9.88 -7.60 7.20
N ARG A 166 9.01 -6.99 6.38
CA ARG A 166 9.10 -7.05 4.91
C ARG A 166 10.43 -6.54 4.39
N ARG A 167 10.86 -5.35 4.82
CA ARG A 167 12.06 -4.70 4.27
C ARG A 167 13.30 -5.52 4.61
N HIS A 168 13.38 -6.02 5.85
CA HIS A 168 14.45 -6.91 6.29
C HIS A 168 14.46 -8.24 5.53
N PHE A 169 13.29 -8.84 5.32
CA PHE A 169 13.15 -10.07 4.54
C PHE A 169 13.58 -9.88 3.08
N ASN A 170 13.13 -8.80 2.43
CA ASN A 170 13.50 -8.46 1.06
C ASN A 170 15.03 -8.36 0.92
N GLU A 171 15.67 -7.57 1.79
CA GLU A 171 17.12 -7.35 1.76
C GLU A 171 17.94 -8.62 2.01
N ARG A 172 17.47 -9.54 2.87
CA ARG A 172 18.25 -10.70 3.31
C ARG A 172 17.96 -12.01 2.59
N ILE A 173 16.74 -12.22 2.10
CA ILE A 173 16.26 -13.55 1.67
C ILE A 173 15.83 -13.55 0.20
N HIS A 174 15.18 -12.49 -0.28
CA HIS A 174 14.75 -12.44 -1.68
C HIS A 174 15.88 -12.16 -2.67
N PHE A 175 16.97 -11.54 -2.22
CA PHE A 175 18.12 -11.22 -3.04
C PHE A 175 19.28 -12.19 -2.78
N THR A 176 20.05 -12.46 -3.83
CA THR A 176 20.95 -13.61 -3.97
C THR A 176 21.80 -13.87 -2.72
N PRO A 177 21.76 -15.08 -2.10
CA PRO A 177 22.48 -15.39 -0.86
C PRO A 177 24.01 -15.37 -1.00
N HIS A 178 24.54 -15.28 -2.23
CA HIS A 178 25.97 -15.18 -2.53
C HIS A 178 26.45 -13.74 -2.77
N ILE A 179 25.52 -12.77 -2.87
CA ILE A 179 25.84 -11.35 -2.82
C ILE A 179 25.57 -10.93 -1.39
N SER A 180 26.62 -10.79 -0.60
CA SER A 180 26.53 -10.23 0.74
C SER A 180 25.90 -8.84 0.64
N GLN A 181 24.61 -8.75 0.98
CA GLN A 181 23.80 -7.53 1.11
C GLN A 181 23.73 -6.69 -0.18
N VAL A 182 22.61 -6.78 -0.91
CA VAL A 182 22.30 -5.75 -1.91
C VAL A 182 21.88 -4.49 -1.13
N PRO A 183 22.58 -3.34 -1.27
CA PRO A 183 22.37 -2.12 -0.49
C PRO A 183 21.11 -1.32 -0.89
N ILE A 184 20.05 -2.03 -1.29
CA ILE A 184 18.77 -1.48 -1.77
C ILE A 184 17.99 -0.69 -0.71
N CYS A 185 18.47 -0.72 0.53
CA CYS A 185 17.91 -0.01 1.67
C CYS A 185 18.74 1.21 2.07
N ASN A 186 19.84 1.54 1.37
CA ASN A 186 20.53 2.80 1.57
C ASN A 186 19.68 3.94 0.98
N MET A 187 19.43 4.98 1.77
CA MET A 187 18.67 6.16 1.36
C MET A 187 19.51 7.43 1.55
N PRO A 188 20.42 7.75 0.61
CA PRO A 188 21.17 8.99 0.67
C PRO A 188 20.33 10.17 0.18
N PHE A 189 20.16 11.17 1.05
CA PHE A 189 19.57 12.46 0.76
C PHE A 189 20.68 13.51 0.63
N LEU A 190 20.83 14.07 -0.57
CA LEU A 190 21.91 14.99 -0.92
C LEU A 190 21.43 16.43 -0.84
N TYR A 191 22.19 17.28 -0.14
CA TYR A 191 21.91 18.70 0.03
C TYR A 191 23.15 19.54 -0.26
N ARG A 192 22.93 20.77 -0.71
CA ARG A 192 23.90 21.86 -0.76
C ARG A 192 23.35 23.09 -0.05
N LEU A 193 24.21 24.03 0.28
CA LEU A 193 23.78 25.35 0.73
C LEU A 193 23.42 26.22 -0.47
N GLN A 194 22.47 27.15 -0.29
CA GLN A 194 22.25 28.22 -1.26
C GLN A 194 23.49 29.14 -1.34
N SER A 195 23.72 29.72 -2.53
CA SER A 195 24.81 30.66 -2.78
C SER A 195 24.92 31.72 -1.69
N HIS A 196 26.16 31.94 -1.20
CA HIS A 196 26.51 32.90 -0.14
C HIS A 196 26.08 32.53 1.30
N HIS A 197 25.46 31.37 1.52
CA HIS A 197 25.23 30.87 2.87
C HIS A 197 26.41 30.03 3.36
N THR A 198 26.55 29.93 4.68
CA THR A 198 27.61 29.16 5.36
C THR A 198 27.06 28.43 6.56
N LEU A 199 27.52 27.21 6.82
CA LEU A 199 27.00 26.38 7.92
C LEU A 199 28.12 25.92 8.85
N SER A 200 27.97 26.11 10.16
CA SER A 200 28.94 25.64 11.15
C SER A 200 28.84 24.13 11.31
N ILE A 201 29.97 23.44 11.10
CA ILE A 201 30.03 21.98 11.20
C ILE A 201 29.88 21.52 12.65
N GLN A 202 30.46 22.25 13.60
CA GLN A 202 30.34 21.90 15.01
C GLN A 202 28.88 21.94 15.48
N HIS A 203 28.15 23.02 15.17
CA HIS A 203 26.74 23.13 15.51
C HIS A 203 25.88 22.09 14.78
N LEU A 204 26.24 21.73 13.54
CA LEU A 204 25.58 20.65 12.81
C LEU A 204 25.76 19.31 13.54
N CYS A 205 26.99 18.97 13.96
CA CYS A 205 27.26 17.75 14.72
C CYS A 205 26.50 17.72 16.06
N ASP A 206 26.50 18.82 16.80
CA ASP A 206 25.77 18.94 18.07
C ASP A 206 24.25 18.78 17.86
N ALA A 207 23.70 19.38 16.82
CA ALA A 207 22.29 19.25 16.46
C ALA A 207 21.93 17.82 16.05
N LEU A 208 22.75 17.15 15.24
CA LEU A 208 22.54 15.76 14.84
C LEU A 208 22.57 14.82 16.05
N GLN A 209 23.46 15.06 17.02
CA GLN A 209 23.51 14.29 18.26
C GLN A 209 22.19 14.40 19.05
N LEU A 210 21.58 15.59 19.11
CA LEU A 210 20.27 15.80 19.72
C LEU A 210 19.15 15.06 18.98
N ILE A 211 19.16 15.07 17.64
CA ILE A 211 18.17 14.36 16.82
C ILE A 211 18.24 12.85 17.08
N VAL A 212 19.44 12.25 17.02
CA VAL A 212 19.60 10.80 17.24
C VAL A 212 19.22 10.43 18.68
N THR A 213 19.43 11.33 19.64
CA THR A 213 18.97 11.14 21.02
C THR A 213 17.44 11.13 21.11
N LYS A 214 16.78 12.12 20.50
CA LYS A 214 15.31 12.29 20.49
C LYS A 214 14.60 11.16 19.75
N HIS A 215 15.09 10.81 18.56
CA HIS A 215 14.45 9.86 17.65
C HIS A 215 15.06 8.49 17.77
N GLU A 216 14.44 7.66 18.59
CA GLU A 216 14.96 6.35 18.96
C GLU A 216 15.13 5.40 17.76
N SER A 217 14.33 5.58 16.70
CA SER A 217 14.48 4.84 15.43
C SER A 217 15.88 4.97 14.82
N LEU A 218 16.55 6.12 14.99
CA LEU A 218 17.92 6.35 14.48
C LEU A 218 19.01 5.65 15.29
N ARG A 219 18.64 4.97 16.38
CA ARG A 219 19.52 4.20 17.27
C ARG A 219 18.87 2.86 17.65
N THR A 220 18.00 2.35 16.80
CA THR A 220 17.31 1.07 16.99
C THR A 220 18.02 -0.01 16.19
N SER A 221 18.27 -1.15 16.84
CA SER A 221 18.75 -2.36 16.21
C SER A 221 17.59 -3.26 15.76
N LEU A 222 17.78 -3.98 14.66
CA LEU A 222 16.86 -5.00 14.16
C LEU A 222 17.55 -6.37 14.23
N ILE A 223 16.98 -7.27 15.03
CA ILE A 223 17.56 -8.58 15.34
C ILE A 223 16.52 -9.65 15.04
N PHE A 224 16.87 -10.61 14.19
CA PHE A 224 15.99 -11.73 13.88
C PHE A 224 16.17 -12.84 14.92
N HIS A 225 15.10 -13.13 15.69
CA HIS A 225 15.08 -14.18 16.69
C HIS A 225 14.60 -15.47 16.04
N THR A 226 15.54 -16.40 15.79
CA THR A 226 15.27 -17.67 15.11
C THR A 226 14.33 -18.58 15.90
N GLU A 227 14.36 -18.52 17.23
CA GLU A 227 13.51 -19.36 18.12
C GLU A 227 12.01 -19.13 17.88
N ASN A 228 11.63 -17.88 17.61
CA ASN A 228 10.23 -17.47 17.44
C ASN A 228 9.91 -17.01 16.01
N ASN A 229 10.87 -17.11 15.08
CA ASN A 229 10.77 -16.66 13.69
C ASN A 229 10.26 -15.22 13.55
N ARG A 230 10.80 -14.29 14.35
CA ARG A 230 10.34 -12.90 14.45
C ARG A 230 11.50 -11.92 14.43
N LEU A 231 11.34 -10.80 13.72
CA LEU A 231 12.23 -9.67 13.84
C LEU A 231 11.85 -8.85 15.08
N MET A 232 12.85 -8.54 15.88
CA MET A 232 12.74 -7.72 17.08
C MET A 232 13.46 -6.39 16.85
N GLN A 233 12.86 -5.32 17.34
CA GLN A 233 13.45 -4.00 17.45
C GLN A 233 13.98 -3.82 18.86
N LYS A 234 15.21 -3.33 18.98
CA LYS A 234 15.78 -2.98 20.27
C LYS A 234 16.48 -1.64 20.21
N ILE A 235 15.98 -0.71 21.00
CA ILE A 235 16.57 0.63 21.18
C ILE A 235 17.91 0.45 21.89
N ILE A 236 18.98 0.99 21.29
CA ILE A 236 20.31 0.98 21.89
C ILE A 236 20.44 2.19 22.82
N ASP A 237 20.56 1.91 24.11
CA ASP A 237 20.87 2.91 25.13
C ASP A 237 22.36 3.20 25.11
N PHE A 238 22.73 4.35 24.57
CA PHE A 238 24.08 4.85 24.70
C PHE A 238 24.24 5.44 26.09
N ASN A 239 24.87 4.69 26.99
CA ASN A 239 25.51 5.30 28.15
C ASN A 239 26.45 6.40 27.64
N ARG A 240 26.49 7.55 28.34
CA ARG A 240 27.21 8.81 28.01
C ARG A 240 28.72 8.68 27.70
N ASN A 241 29.28 7.47 27.62
CA ASN A 241 30.69 7.17 27.43
C ASN A 241 31.08 6.83 25.97
N HIS A 242 30.14 6.84 25.01
CA HIS A 242 30.44 6.75 23.58
C HIS A 242 30.34 8.13 22.92
N ASN A 243 31.37 8.53 22.17
CA ASN A 243 31.51 9.91 21.67
C ASN A 243 30.57 10.28 20.50
N THR A 244 29.97 9.32 19.78
CA THR A 244 29.08 9.61 18.65
C THR A 244 27.98 8.55 18.51
N LEU A 245 26.73 8.99 18.37
CA LEU A 245 25.55 8.10 18.18
C LEU A 245 25.35 7.67 16.72
N PHE A 246 26.13 8.23 15.80
CA PHE A 246 26.03 8.01 14.36
C PHE A 246 27.41 8.13 13.71
N THR A 247 27.52 7.68 12.46
CA THR A 247 28.76 7.77 11.68
C THR A 247 28.89 9.13 11.01
N PHE A 248 29.98 9.85 11.24
CA PHE A 248 30.29 11.13 10.61
C PHE A 248 31.56 10.99 9.76
N ILE A 249 31.48 11.31 8.48
CA ILE A 249 32.58 11.13 7.51
C ILE A 249 32.78 12.42 6.72
N GLU A 250 34.04 12.69 6.38
CA GLU A 250 34.45 13.81 5.55
C GLU A 250 35.25 13.31 4.35
N SER A 251 34.94 13.83 3.16
CA SER A 251 35.71 13.56 1.96
C SER A 251 35.87 14.82 1.11
N THR A 252 36.76 14.77 0.12
CA THR A 252 36.95 15.88 -0.82
C THR A 252 36.73 15.41 -2.25
N TYR A 253 36.29 16.33 -3.11
CA TYR A 253 36.20 16.09 -4.54
C TYR A 253 36.77 17.28 -5.32
N THR A 254 37.37 16.96 -6.47
CA THR A 254 37.93 17.97 -7.41
C THR A 254 37.32 17.84 -8.79
N THR A 255 36.81 16.66 -9.14
CA THR A 255 36.20 16.34 -10.43
C THR A 255 34.77 15.84 -10.25
N HIS A 256 33.96 15.95 -11.32
CA HIS A 256 32.61 15.40 -11.33
C HIS A 256 32.59 13.87 -11.20
N GLU A 257 33.59 13.18 -11.77
CA GLU A 257 33.74 11.72 -11.66
C GLU A 257 33.95 11.26 -10.21
N GLN A 258 34.81 11.95 -9.45
CA GLN A 258 35.01 11.68 -8.02
C GLN A 258 33.72 11.87 -7.23
N LEU A 259 32.99 12.94 -7.52
CA LEU A 259 31.70 13.20 -6.87
C LEU A 259 30.68 12.10 -7.20
N ASN A 260 30.58 11.70 -8.47
CA ASN A 260 29.69 10.62 -8.89
C ASN A 260 30.06 9.30 -8.22
N HIS A 261 31.34 8.99 -8.06
CA HIS A 261 31.79 7.81 -7.30
C HIS A 261 31.37 7.88 -5.83
N ILE A 262 31.50 9.04 -5.18
CA ILE A 262 31.07 9.21 -3.78
C ILE A 262 29.56 8.97 -3.65
N ILE A 263 28.76 9.55 -4.56
CA ILE A 263 27.30 9.37 -4.54
C ILE A 263 26.92 7.92 -4.84
N TYR A 264 27.60 7.29 -5.80
CA TYR A 264 27.43 5.88 -6.12
C TYR A 264 27.72 5.01 -4.90
N ASP A 265 28.82 5.24 -4.18
CA ASP A 265 29.17 4.52 -2.95
C ASP A 265 28.11 4.71 -1.85
N GLU A 266 27.60 5.93 -1.64
CA GLU A 266 26.50 6.20 -0.68
C GLU A 266 25.25 5.35 -0.96
N ARG A 267 24.98 5.03 -2.23
CA ARG A 267 23.87 4.15 -2.61
C ARG A 267 24.24 2.68 -2.57
N HIS A 268 25.45 2.31 -3.03
CA HIS A 268 25.80 0.94 -3.40
C HIS A 268 26.79 0.26 -2.45
N ASN A 269 27.19 0.89 -1.34
CA ASN A 269 28.04 0.25 -0.35
C ASN A 269 27.22 -0.43 0.74
N SER A 270 27.23 -1.75 0.76
CA SER A 270 26.50 -2.56 1.73
C SER A 270 27.12 -2.59 3.14
N GLN A 271 28.35 -2.11 3.30
CA GLN A 271 29.04 -2.10 4.59
C GLN A 271 28.68 -0.89 5.46
N PHE A 272 27.86 0.04 4.97
CA PHE A 272 27.58 1.30 5.66
C PHE A 272 26.67 1.16 6.87
N PHE A 273 25.78 0.16 6.88
CA PHE A 273 24.83 -0.03 7.97
C PHE A 273 24.98 -1.43 8.58
N ASN A 274 24.84 -1.47 9.90
CA ASN A 274 24.75 -2.72 10.64
C ASN A 274 23.53 -2.65 11.55
N LEU A 275 22.41 -3.17 11.04
CA LEU A 275 21.13 -3.19 11.73
C LEU A 275 21.18 -3.92 13.06
N THR A 276 22.04 -4.93 13.21
CA THR A 276 22.13 -5.68 14.48
C THR A 276 22.79 -4.87 15.59
N GLN A 277 23.52 -3.80 15.24
CA GLN A 277 24.20 -2.90 16.17
C GLN A 277 23.52 -1.53 16.29
N GLY A 278 22.42 -1.30 15.57
CA GLY A 278 21.75 0.00 15.53
C GLY A 278 22.52 1.09 14.76
N SER A 279 23.48 0.72 13.92
CA SER A 279 24.18 1.65 13.01
C SER A 279 23.34 1.84 11.75
N VAL A 280 22.47 2.85 11.76
CA VAL A 280 21.38 3.03 10.76
C VAL A 280 21.32 4.44 10.16
N PHE A 281 22.19 5.34 10.63
CA PHE A 281 22.30 6.71 10.15
C PHE A 281 23.78 7.11 10.02
N ARG A 282 24.11 7.78 8.93
CA ARG A 282 25.41 8.40 8.68
C ARG A 282 25.25 9.79 8.05
N CYS A 283 26.17 10.68 8.39
CA CYS A 283 26.29 12.00 7.80
C CYS A 283 27.66 12.10 7.11
N HIS A 284 27.66 12.45 5.82
CA HIS A 284 28.87 12.60 5.03
C HIS A 284 28.97 14.02 4.48
N LEU A 285 30.02 14.73 4.87
CA LEU A 285 30.36 16.04 4.34
C LEU A 285 31.37 15.88 3.19
N VAL A 286 31.02 16.41 2.02
CA VAL A 286 31.83 16.27 0.81
C VAL A 286 32.27 17.66 0.37
N TYR A 287 33.54 17.98 0.61
CA TYR A 287 34.09 19.31 0.38
C TYR A 287 34.65 19.49 -1.02
N TYR A 288 34.43 20.66 -1.62
CA TYR A 288 35.04 20.99 -2.88
C TYR A 288 36.52 21.39 -2.70
N LYS A 289 37.42 20.65 -3.37
CA LYS A 289 38.89 20.76 -3.38
C LYS A 289 39.60 20.46 -2.06
N GLN A 290 39.14 20.99 -0.94
CA GLN A 290 39.82 20.82 0.35
C GLN A 290 38.83 20.92 1.51
N ILE A 291 39.14 20.23 2.61
CA ILE A 291 38.38 20.32 3.86
C ILE A 291 38.50 21.75 4.41
N SER A 292 37.40 22.28 4.92
CA SER A 292 37.33 23.62 5.50
C SER A 292 38.23 23.76 6.72
N SER A 293 39.17 24.71 6.72
CA SER A 293 40.00 25.02 7.90
C SER A 293 39.22 25.71 9.01
N ASP A 294 38.11 26.34 8.66
CA ASP A 294 37.36 27.24 9.56
C ASP A 294 36.13 26.54 10.16
N ASN A 295 36.00 25.23 9.97
CA ASN A 295 34.86 24.41 10.40
C ASN A 295 33.50 24.92 9.86
N VAL A 296 33.50 25.36 8.60
CA VAL A 296 32.32 25.89 7.90
C VAL A 296 32.13 25.22 6.53
N LEU A 297 30.89 24.83 6.22
CA LEU A 297 30.46 24.42 4.88
C LEU A 297 30.00 25.61 4.04
N SER A 298 30.22 25.52 2.73
CA SER A 298 29.82 26.51 1.73
C SER A 298 28.84 25.93 0.70
N ASP A 299 28.38 26.77 -0.23
CA ASP A 299 27.46 26.41 -1.33
C ASP A 299 28.03 25.43 -2.35
N LYS A 300 29.36 25.25 -2.35
CA LYS A 300 30.07 24.27 -3.20
C LYS A 300 30.21 22.91 -2.54
N ASP A 301 30.01 22.82 -1.24
CA ASP A 301 30.13 21.58 -0.49
C ASP A 301 28.78 20.86 -0.46
N LEU A 302 28.82 19.55 -0.19
CA LEU A 302 27.61 18.73 -0.07
C LEU A 302 27.49 18.11 1.31
N ILE A 303 26.24 17.99 1.74
CA ILE A 303 25.84 17.26 2.93
C ILE A 303 25.00 16.08 2.46
N ILE A 304 25.43 14.87 2.81
CA ILE A 304 24.70 13.65 2.52
C ILE A 304 24.22 13.07 3.84
N PHE A 305 22.90 13.03 4.04
CA PHE A 305 22.27 12.27 5.11
C PHE A 305 21.85 10.93 4.56
N ASN A 306 22.47 9.85 5.03
CA ASN A 306 22.15 8.51 4.53
C ASN A 306 21.58 7.67 5.67
N PHE A 307 20.42 7.08 5.41
CA PHE A 307 19.65 6.29 6.36
C PHE A 307 19.43 4.89 5.83
N HIS A 308 19.22 3.95 6.74
CA HIS A 308 18.69 2.65 6.35
C HIS A 308 17.15 2.67 6.28
N HIS A 309 16.59 2.29 5.14
CA HIS A 309 15.15 2.36 4.84
C HIS A 309 14.28 1.54 5.80
N ALA A 310 14.82 0.48 6.43
CA ALA A 310 14.10 -0.27 7.45
C ALA A 310 13.69 0.58 8.68
N LEU A 311 14.33 1.74 8.92
CA LEU A 311 14.06 2.60 10.08
C LEU A 311 13.71 4.04 9.68
N PHE A 312 13.59 4.31 8.39
CA PHE A 312 13.39 5.65 7.84
C PHE A 312 12.60 5.57 6.54
N ASP A 313 11.75 6.56 6.30
CA ASP A 313 11.00 6.72 5.05
C ASP A 313 11.08 8.17 4.55
N PHE A 314 10.57 8.42 3.34
CA PHE A 314 10.64 9.75 2.74
C PHE A 314 9.97 10.85 3.59
N THR A 315 8.86 10.52 4.24
CA THR A 315 8.14 11.46 5.11
C THR A 315 8.90 11.76 6.41
N SER A 316 9.69 10.80 6.91
CA SER A 316 10.61 11.01 8.05
C SER A 316 11.63 12.11 7.77
N MET A 317 12.00 12.34 6.50
CA MET A 317 12.92 13.42 6.13
C MET A 317 12.39 14.80 6.51
N LYS A 318 11.07 15.03 6.37
CA LYS A 318 10.44 16.30 6.76
C LYS A 318 10.54 16.52 8.28
N VAL A 319 10.32 15.48 9.07
CA VAL A 319 10.45 15.51 10.54
C VAL A 319 11.90 15.75 10.94
N PHE A 320 12.83 15.02 10.32
CA PHE A 320 14.27 15.15 10.56
C PHE A 320 14.76 16.57 10.29
N LEU A 321 14.42 17.15 9.14
CA LEU A 321 14.84 18.50 8.76
C LEU A 321 14.24 19.58 9.65
N HIS A 322 12.97 19.44 10.03
CA HIS A 322 12.31 20.35 10.97
C HIS A 322 13.03 20.38 12.33
N ASP A 323 13.26 19.19 12.91
CA ASP A 323 13.95 19.07 14.19
C ASP A 323 15.42 19.46 14.09
N LEU A 324 16.08 19.19 12.97
CA LEU A 324 17.47 19.61 12.75
C LEU A 324 17.62 21.12 12.81
N ASN A 325 16.73 21.86 12.16
CA ASN A 325 16.74 23.32 12.25
C ASN A 325 16.55 23.80 13.70
N GLN A 326 15.60 23.22 14.42
CA GLN A 326 15.34 23.59 15.81
C GLN A 326 16.55 23.28 16.70
N ALA A 327 17.12 22.09 16.59
CA ALA A 327 18.30 21.67 17.34
C ALA A 327 19.51 22.57 17.03
N TYR A 328 19.71 22.92 15.76
CA TYR A 328 20.81 23.77 15.33
C TYR A 328 20.67 25.23 15.81
N THR A 329 19.46 25.79 15.76
CA THR A 329 19.19 27.19 16.16
C THR A 329 19.16 27.38 17.66
N ALA A 330 18.51 26.48 18.39
CA ALA A 330 18.26 26.63 19.82
C ALA A 330 19.27 25.86 20.69
N GLY A 331 20.05 24.94 20.12
CA GLY A 331 20.92 24.03 20.86
C GLY A 331 20.15 23.03 21.74
N GLN A 332 18.84 22.91 21.55
CA GLN A 332 17.95 22.02 22.30
C GLN A 332 16.73 21.64 21.44
N LEU A 333 16.14 20.49 21.75
CA LEU A 333 14.86 20.07 21.18
C LEU A 333 13.79 20.14 22.27
N LEU A 334 12.60 20.60 21.91
CA LEU A 334 11.43 20.42 22.79
C LEU A 334 11.11 18.94 22.85
N TYR A 335 11.22 18.36 24.03
CA TYR A 335 10.96 16.95 24.28
C TYR A 335 10.06 16.81 25.51
N ASP A 336 8.94 16.10 25.37
CA ASP A 336 8.14 15.66 26.51
C ASP A 336 8.48 14.18 26.79
N ASP A 337 9.43 13.99 27.71
CA ASP A 337 10.14 12.72 27.97
C ASP A 337 9.23 11.52 28.25
N ASN A 338 8.02 11.73 28.76
CA ASN A 338 7.21 10.67 29.37
C ASN A 338 5.91 10.32 28.64
N THR A 339 5.51 11.10 27.62
CA THR A 339 4.20 10.94 26.95
C THR A 339 4.32 10.71 25.44
N SER A 340 5.47 11.04 24.85
CA SER A 340 5.68 10.95 23.41
C SER A 340 5.62 9.51 22.92
N LEU A 341 4.76 9.26 21.91
CA LEU A 341 4.61 7.99 21.22
C LEU A 341 5.90 7.62 20.48
N ARG A 342 6.35 6.38 20.60
CA ARG A 342 7.56 5.86 19.92
C ARG A 342 7.19 4.96 18.76
N TYR A 343 8.10 4.76 17.82
CA TYR A 343 7.88 3.82 16.71
C TYR A 343 7.68 2.37 17.19
N LEU A 344 8.35 1.95 18.28
CA LEU A 344 8.11 0.64 18.90
C LEU A 344 6.67 0.49 19.39
N ASP A 345 6.10 1.56 19.96
CA ASP A 345 4.71 1.55 20.41
C ASP A 345 3.77 1.41 19.21
N TYR A 346 4.02 2.15 18.11
CA TYR A 346 3.31 2.00 16.85
C TYR A 346 3.32 0.55 16.33
N ALA A 347 4.50 -0.08 16.26
CA ALA A 347 4.66 -1.43 15.74
C ALA A 347 3.83 -2.46 16.54
N VAL A 348 3.82 -2.35 17.88
CA VAL A 348 3.02 -3.25 18.71
C VAL A 348 1.53 -3.01 18.57
N ILE A 349 1.10 -1.74 18.55
CA ILE A 349 -0.32 -1.43 18.38
C ILE A 349 -0.79 -1.93 17.00
N GLU A 350 -0.06 -1.63 15.92
CA GLU A 350 -0.36 -2.10 14.54
C GLU A 350 -0.60 -3.62 14.50
N GLN A 351 0.30 -4.39 15.11
CA GLN A 351 0.17 -5.85 15.16
C GLN A 351 -1.06 -6.33 15.93
N GLN A 352 -1.52 -5.59 16.94
CA GLN A 352 -2.65 -5.97 17.79
C GLN A 352 -4.01 -5.48 17.28
N MET A 353 -4.04 -4.51 16.35
CA MET A 353 -5.30 -3.99 15.82
C MET A 353 -6.10 -5.07 15.10
N ALA A 354 -7.34 -5.27 15.53
CA ALA A 354 -8.35 -5.93 14.73
C ALA A 354 -8.78 -4.95 13.63
N MET A 355 -8.32 -5.19 12.40
CA MET A 355 -8.62 -4.38 11.21
C MET A 355 -9.63 -5.12 10.34
N THR A 356 -10.79 -5.46 10.91
CA THR A 356 -11.78 -6.36 10.31
C THR A 356 -12.34 -5.78 9.01
N GLY A 357 -12.71 -4.49 9.03
CA GLY A 357 -13.28 -3.82 7.86
C GLY A 357 -12.31 -3.78 6.68
N ALA A 358 -11.04 -3.44 6.97
CA ALA A 358 -10.00 -3.43 5.97
C ALA A 358 -9.68 -4.84 5.45
N SER A 359 -9.60 -5.83 6.35
CA SER A 359 -9.38 -7.23 5.98
C SER A 359 -10.43 -7.72 4.98
N MET A 360 -11.71 -7.44 5.25
CA MET A 360 -12.80 -7.85 4.37
C MET A 360 -12.80 -7.11 3.04
N PHE A 361 -12.49 -5.80 3.06
CA PHE A 361 -12.35 -5.02 1.83
C PHE A 361 -11.29 -5.64 0.91
N TRP A 362 -10.11 -5.96 1.42
CA TRP A 362 -9.02 -6.51 0.61
C TRP A 362 -9.31 -7.92 0.08
N LEU A 363 -9.99 -8.76 0.88
CA LEU A 363 -10.48 -10.07 0.41
C LEU A 363 -11.44 -9.94 -0.78
N ASP A 364 -12.37 -8.97 -0.72
CA ASP A 364 -13.36 -8.72 -1.78
C ASP A 364 -12.71 -8.08 -3.02
N ALA A 365 -11.90 -7.03 -2.83
CA ALA A 365 -11.22 -6.32 -3.90
C ALA A 365 -10.30 -7.23 -4.74
N LEU A 366 -9.71 -8.25 -4.11
CA LEU A 366 -8.79 -9.20 -4.75
C LEU A 366 -9.46 -10.54 -5.06
N HIS A 367 -10.78 -10.67 -4.91
CA HIS A 367 -11.49 -11.89 -5.21
C HIS A 367 -11.30 -12.31 -6.67
N ASP A 368 -10.93 -13.56 -6.92
CA ASP A 368 -10.56 -14.09 -8.25
C ASP A 368 -9.38 -13.38 -8.95
N CYS A 369 -8.66 -12.48 -8.27
CA CYS A 369 -7.47 -11.87 -8.82
C CYS A 369 -6.33 -12.89 -8.89
N LYS A 370 -5.69 -13.02 -10.05
CA LYS A 370 -4.54 -13.92 -10.25
C LYS A 370 -3.25 -13.27 -9.76
N LEU A 371 -3.11 -13.17 -8.44
CA LEU A 371 -1.99 -12.48 -7.79
C LEU A 371 -0.62 -13.14 -8.02
N ASP A 372 -0.58 -14.39 -8.48
CA ASP A 372 0.63 -15.18 -8.77
C ASP A 372 1.06 -15.14 -10.24
N GLN A 373 0.24 -14.58 -11.13
CA GLN A 373 0.54 -14.51 -12.57
C GLN A 373 1.18 -13.17 -12.92
N PRO A 374 2.44 -13.14 -13.39
CA PRO A 374 3.06 -11.90 -13.83
C PRO A 374 2.36 -11.37 -15.08
N LEU A 375 2.38 -10.05 -15.23
CA LEU A 375 1.93 -9.41 -16.46
C LEU A 375 2.78 -9.92 -17.63
N SER A 376 2.13 -10.16 -18.77
CA SER A 376 2.79 -10.60 -20.00
C SER A 376 3.49 -9.43 -20.71
N LEU A 377 4.42 -8.77 -20.02
CA LEU A 377 5.22 -7.69 -20.57
C LEU A 377 6.18 -8.24 -21.65
N PRO A 378 6.63 -7.40 -22.61
CA PRO A 378 7.54 -7.84 -23.66
C PRO A 378 8.97 -7.94 -23.10
N PHE A 379 9.21 -9.01 -22.32
CA PHE A 379 10.51 -9.33 -21.75
C PHE A 379 11.51 -9.73 -22.84
N ASP A 380 12.76 -9.29 -22.71
CA ASP A 380 13.87 -9.73 -23.58
C ASP A 380 14.47 -11.06 -23.12
N ARG A 381 14.28 -11.38 -21.83
CA ARG A 381 14.84 -12.55 -21.15
C ARG A 381 13.80 -13.15 -20.21
N TYR A 382 13.96 -14.44 -19.92
CA TYR A 382 13.17 -15.13 -18.90
C TYR A 382 14.06 -15.38 -17.68
N ARG A 383 13.56 -15.05 -16.48
CA ARG A 383 14.20 -15.45 -15.22
C ARG A 383 13.89 -16.93 -14.96
N LEU A 384 14.92 -17.76 -14.75
CA LEU A 384 14.69 -19.16 -14.40
C LEU A 384 14.09 -19.25 -12.98
N ALA A 385 13.28 -20.29 -12.72
CA ALA A 385 12.56 -20.44 -11.44
C ALA A 385 13.46 -20.48 -10.19
N ASN A 386 14.74 -20.79 -10.36
CA ASN A 386 15.73 -20.91 -9.27
C ASN A 386 16.70 -19.71 -9.21
N GLU A 387 16.55 -18.72 -10.08
CA GLU A 387 17.41 -17.53 -10.10
C GLU A 387 16.85 -16.44 -9.19
N HIS A 388 17.71 -15.92 -8.33
CA HIS A 388 17.40 -14.78 -7.47
C HIS A 388 17.44 -13.46 -8.27
N ARG A 389 16.68 -12.45 -7.81
CA ARG A 389 16.73 -11.10 -8.37
C ARG A 389 18.09 -10.46 -8.09
N THR A 390 18.71 -9.89 -9.12
CA THR A 390 19.95 -9.10 -8.94
C THR A 390 19.68 -7.70 -8.38
N CYS A 391 18.44 -7.23 -8.48
CA CYS A 391 17.97 -5.86 -8.19
C CYS A 391 18.47 -4.76 -9.11
N TYR A 392 19.43 -5.04 -9.99
CA TYR A 392 19.90 -4.02 -10.91
C TYR A 392 18.84 -3.76 -11.98
N ALA A 393 18.57 -2.50 -12.23
CA ALA A 393 17.60 -2.03 -13.19
C ALA A 393 18.21 -0.94 -14.07
N THR A 394 17.80 -0.90 -15.34
CA THR A 394 18.04 0.26 -16.19
C THR A 394 16.95 1.30 -15.91
N SER A 395 17.31 2.58 -15.99
CA SER A 395 16.39 3.69 -15.76
C SER A 395 16.35 4.60 -16.98
N ILE A 396 15.13 4.89 -17.47
CA ILE A 396 14.88 5.85 -18.54
C ILE A 396 14.00 6.97 -17.99
N SER A 397 14.54 8.19 -17.96
CA SER A 397 13.84 9.39 -17.54
C SER A 397 13.54 10.30 -18.74
N PHE A 398 12.36 10.91 -18.74
CA PHE A 398 12.01 11.95 -19.72
C PHE A 398 11.06 12.98 -19.11
N ASP A 399 11.17 14.21 -19.58
CA ASP A 399 10.26 15.31 -19.24
C ASP A 399 9.07 15.34 -20.20
N PHE A 400 7.91 15.76 -19.70
CA PHE A 400 6.74 15.98 -20.55
C PHE A 400 6.94 17.22 -21.44
N GLY A 401 7.86 18.11 -21.08
CA GLY A 401 7.97 19.43 -21.69
C GLY A 401 6.84 20.35 -21.23
N GLN A 402 6.88 21.60 -21.66
CA GLN A 402 6.00 22.64 -21.14
C GLN A 402 4.53 22.44 -21.55
N ASP A 403 4.28 22.17 -22.84
CA ASP A 403 2.92 22.08 -23.39
C ASP A 403 2.17 20.85 -22.83
N LEU A 404 2.79 19.67 -22.88
CA LEU A 404 2.16 18.45 -22.33
C LEU A 404 1.99 18.52 -20.81
N SER A 405 2.94 19.12 -20.07
CA SER A 405 2.75 19.34 -18.62
C SER A 405 1.55 20.25 -18.37
N HIS A 406 1.42 21.34 -19.13
CA HIS A 406 0.30 22.27 -19.03
C HIS A 406 -1.04 21.57 -19.27
N ASP A 407 -1.17 20.84 -20.37
CA ASP A 407 -2.43 20.17 -20.74
C ASP A 407 -2.77 19.02 -19.78
N PHE A 408 -1.78 18.27 -19.31
CA PHE A 408 -1.96 17.24 -18.28
C PHE A 408 -2.50 17.83 -16.96
N LEU A 409 -1.92 18.94 -16.50
CA LEU A 409 -2.33 19.63 -15.27
C LEU A 409 -3.72 20.29 -15.42
N ILE A 410 -3.99 20.90 -16.58
CA ILE A 410 -5.29 21.49 -16.89
C ILE A 410 -6.37 20.41 -16.97
N HIS A 411 -6.09 19.27 -17.59
CA HIS A 411 -7.07 18.19 -17.70
C HIS A 411 -7.47 17.68 -16.32
N ALA A 412 -6.50 17.43 -15.43
CA ALA A 412 -6.77 17.00 -14.06
C ALA A 412 -7.61 18.04 -13.30
N SER A 413 -7.22 19.31 -13.33
CA SER A 413 -7.92 20.38 -12.62
C SER A 413 -9.32 20.66 -13.16
N SER A 414 -9.51 20.67 -14.49
CA SER A 414 -10.80 20.95 -15.15
C SER A 414 -11.84 19.85 -14.88
N ASN A 415 -11.39 18.62 -14.69
CA ASN A 415 -12.26 17.47 -14.39
C ASN A 415 -12.37 17.16 -12.89
N ASN A 416 -11.72 17.94 -12.01
CA ASN A 416 -11.65 17.70 -10.55
C ASN A 416 -11.05 16.32 -10.19
N ILE A 417 -9.98 15.94 -10.88
CA ILE A 417 -9.32 14.63 -10.74
C ILE A 417 -7.91 14.85 -10.18
N SER A 418 -7.48 13.96 -9.29
CA SER A 418 -6.09 14.01 -8.79
C SER A 418 -5.12 13.57 -9.89
N LEU A 419 -3.95 14.22 -9.94
CA LEU A 419 -2.89 13.85 -10.90
C LEU A 419 -2.44 12.40 -10.73
N GLU A 420 -2.49 11.90 -9.50
CA GLU A 420 -2.25 10.50 -9.17
C GLU A 420 -3.23 9.58 -9.91
N TYR A 421 -4.55 9.82 -9.81
CA TYR A 421 -5.54 8.96 -10.46
C TYR A 421 -5.47 9.03 -11.99
N LEU A 422 -5.18 10.23 -12.52
CA LEU A 422 -4.94 10.42 -13.95
C LEU A 422 -3.75 9.58 -14.43
N THR A 423 -2.67 9.59 -13.65
CA THR A 423 -1.47 8.79 -13.90
C THR A 423 -1.78 7.30 -13.89
N PHE A 424 -2.59 6.85 -12.93
CA PHE A 424 -2.97 5.44 -12.77
C PHE A 424 -3.76 4.96 -13.99
N ALA A 425 -4.72 5.76 -14.47
CA ALA A 425 -5.48 5.44 -15.67
C ALA A 425 -4.59 5.31 -16.91
N ILE A 426 -3.66 6.25 -17.12
CA ILE A 426 -2.73 6.21 -18.26
C ILE A 426 -1.81 5.00 -18.16
N TYR A 427 -1.34 4.65 -16.95
CA TYR A 427 -0.49 3.48 -16.76
C TYR A 427 -1.25 2.16 -17.00
N PHE A 428 -2.51 2.05 -16.58
CA PHE A 428 -3.35 0.90 -16.91
C PHE A 428 -3.56 0.76 -18.42
N ILE A 429 -3.77 1.85 -19.16
CA ILE A 429 -3.83 1.81 -20.63
C ILE A 429 -2.51 1.31 -21.20
N PHE A 430 -1.40 1.84 -20.72
CA PHE A 430 -0.08 1.45 -21.19
C PHE A 430 0.20 -0.04 -20.95
N LEU A 431 -0.11 -0.55 -19.76
CA LEU A 431 0.02 -1.97 -19.42
C LEU A 431 -0.94 -2.85 -20.24
N PHE A 432 -2.21 -2.44 -20.40
CA PHE A 432 -3.17 -3.12 -21.27
C PHE A 432 -2.63 -3.28 -22.69
N LYS A 433 -2.00 -2.23 -23.23
CA LYS A 433 -1.41 -2.26 -24.57
C LYS A 433 -0.14 -3.10 -24.64
N LEU A 434 0.76 -2.99 -23.66
CA LEU A 434 2.00 -3.77 -23.62
C LEU A 434 1.76 -5.27 -23.47
N THR A 435 0.68 -5.65 -22.79
CA THR A 435 0.29 -7.05 -22.55
C THR A 435 -0.61 -7.63 -23.64
N ASN A 436 -0.76 -6.91 -24.77
CA ASN A 436 -1.62 -7.29 -25.89
C ASN A 436 -3.10 -7.54 -25.49
N GLY A 437 -3.61 -6.72 -24.57
CA GLY A 437 -5.03 -6.67 -24.24
C GLY A 437 -5.43 -7.39 -22.95
N GLN A 438 -4.51 -7.63 -22.02
CA GLN A 438 -4.87 -8.18 -20.70
C GLN A 438 -5.76 -7.18 -19.94
N THR A 439 -6.95 -7.62 -19.54
CA THR A 439 -7.99 -6.76 -18.93
C THR A 439 -8.03 -6.79 -17.41
N ASP A 440 -7.52 -7.83 -16.75
CA ASP A 440 -7.39 -7.88 -15.29
C ASP A 440 -5.94 -7.56 -14.92
N LEU A 441 -5.69 -6.32 -14.50
CA LEU A 441 -4.37 -5.79 -14.19
C LEU A 441 -4.27 -5.48 -12.70
N CYS A 442 -3.27 -6.01 -12.02
CA CYS A 442 -3.00 -5.71 -10.63
C CYS A 442 -1.55 -5.25 -10.49
N LEU A 443 -1.35 -4.09 -9.86
CA LEU A 443 -0.04 -3.46 -9.69
C LEU A 443 0.20 -3.06 -8.24
N ALA A 444 1.46 -2.99 -7.84
CA ALA A 444 1.85 -2.49 -6.54
C ALA A 444 1.86 -0.97 -6.51
N MET A 445 1.02 -0.38 -5.65
CA MET A 445 0.98 1.05 -5.41
C MET A 445 1.70 1.38 -4.10
N ASN A 446 2.77 2.18 -4.19
CA ASN A 446 3.54 2.59 -3.03
C ASN A 446 2.84 3.76 -2.31
N ILE A 447 2.52 3.57 -1.03
CA ILE A 447 1.88 4.57 -0.17
C ILE A 447 2.94 5.16 0.76
N SER A 448 3.50 6.30 0.36
CA SER A 448 4.59 6.99 1.07
C SER A 448 4.17 7.69 2.37
N ASN A 449 2.87 7.87 2.61
CA ASN A 449 2.32 8.58 3.78
C ASN A 449 1.29 7.76 4.56
N ASN A 450 1.70 6.61 5.09
CA ASN A 450 0.86 5.82 5.99
C ASN A 450 0.83 6.37 7.44
N ARG A 451 0.87 7.71 7.61
CA ARG A 451 0.70 8.40 8.90
C ARG A 451 -0.73 8.94 8.99
N TYR A 452 -1.68 8.01 8.96
CA TYR A 452 -3.13 8.28 8.92
C TYR A 452 -3.72 8.80 10.24
N LYS A 453 -2.88 8.96 11.27
CA LYS A 453 -3.21 9.53 12.59
C LYS A 453 -2.26 10.67 12.93
N ASP A 454 -2.76 11.69 13.61
CA ASP A 454 -1.98 12.87 13.99
C ASP A 454 -0.81 12.50 14.91
N GLU A 455 -1.02 11.52 15.79
CA GLU A 455 -0.03 10.98 16.72
C GLU A 455 1.19 10.39 15.99
N LEU A 456 1.04 9.97 14.74
CA LEU A 456 2.12 9.36 13.93
C LEU A 456 2.93 10.39 13.14
N LYS A 457 2.41 11.62 12.95
CA LYS A 457 2.99 12.62 12.04
C LYS A 457 4.40 13.07 12.41
N SER A 458 4.74 13.07 13.69
CA SER A 458 6.04 13.52 14.21
C SER A 458 7.04 12.38 14.46
N ILE A 459 6.72 11.14 14.05
CA ILE A 459 7.56 9.98 14.32
C ILE A 459 8.44 9.68 13.10
N ILE A 460 9.75 9.57 13.35
CA ILE A 460 10.71 8.99 12.40
C ILE A 460 10.60 7.46 12.45
N GLY A 461 10.46 6.83 11.29
CA GLY A 461 10.32 5.38 11.17
C GLY A 461 9.86 4.96 9.78
N LEU A 462 9.73 3.65 9.55
CA LEU A 462 9.23 3.11 8.28
C LEU A 462 7.71 2.98 8.31
N PHE A 463 6.98 3.96 7.78
CA PHE A 463 5.52 3.88 7.66
C PHE A 463 5.07 3.50 6.26
N GLU A 464 5.92 3.60 5.24
CA GLU A 464 5.58 3.24 3.86
C GLU A 464 4.88 1.87 3.79
N ASN A 465 3.71 1.87 3.15
CA ASN A 465 2.96 0.66 2.86
C ASN A 465 2.88 0.46 1.34
N VAL A 466 2.58 -0.77 0.93
CA VAL A 466 2.35 -1.10 -0.48
C VAL A 466 1.02 -1.81 -0.56
N ILE A 467 0.14 -1.39 -1.46
CA ILE A 467 -1.16 -2.03 -1.63
C ILE A 467 -1.36 -2.46 -3.09
N PRO A 468 -2.07 -3.58 -3.34
CA PRO A 468 -2.44 -3.98 -4.69
C PRO A 468 -3.53 -3.03 -5.21
N LEU A 469 -3.29 -2.40 -6.36
CA LEU A 469 -4.31 -1.68 -7.10
C LEU A 469 -4.73 -2.54 -8.29
N ARG A 470 -5.90 -3.16 -8.20
CA ARG A 470 -6.49 -3.99 -9.24
C ARG A 470 -7.49 -3.20 -10.08
N CYS A 471 -7.33 -3.23 -11.39
CA CYS A 471 -8.24 -2.66 -12.36
C CYS A 471 -8.70 -3.74 -13.34
N GLN A 472 -10.01 -3.95 -13.40
CA GLN A 472 -10.65 -4.81 -14.39
C GLN A 472 -11.18 -3.93 -15.53
N LEU A 473 -10.41 -3.83 -16.61
CA LEU A 473 -10.70 -2.97 -17.73
C LEU A 473 -11.71 -3.59 -18.71
N ASP A 474 -12.61 -2.77 -19.24
CA ASP A 474 -13.27 -3.06 -20.51
C ASP A 474 -12.49 -2.40 -21.64
N SER A 475 -12.08 -3.19 -22.64
CA SER A 475 -11.37 -2.68 -23.80
C SER A 475 -12.15 -1.64 -24.60
N HIS A 476 -13.48 -1.62 -24.49
CA HIS A 476 -14.35 -0.68 -25.20
C HIS A 476 -14.57 0.63 -24.46
N TRP A 477 -14.11 0.76 -23.22
CA TRP A 477 -14.20 2.02 -22.50
C TRP A 477 -13.44 3.12 -23.22
N CYS A 478 -14.01 4.31 -23.21
CA CYS A 478 -13.26 5.52 -23.54
C CYS A 478 -12.36 5.93 -22.37
N PHE A 479 -11.47 6.90 -22.59
CA PHE A 479 -10.54 7.34 -21.54
C PHE A 479 -11.27 7.84 -20.30
N HIS A 480 -12.36 8.58 -20.49
CA HIS A 480 -13.15 9.12 -19.38
C HIS A 480 -13.78 8.02 -18.51
N GLN A 481 -14.36 6.99 -19.14
CA GLN A 481 -14.96 5.86 -18.42
C GLN A 481 -13.91 5.09 -17.60
N LEU A 482 -12.73 4.85 -18.19
CA LEU A 482 -11.64 4.23 -17.44
C LEU A 482 -11.19 5.12 -16.27
N LEU A 483 -11.13 6.43 -16.47
CA LEU A 483 -10.71 7.37 -15.45
C LEU A 483 -11.69 7.42 -14.26
N GLU A 484 -13.00 7.43 -14.54
CA GLU A 484 -14.04 7.30 -13.50
C GLU A 484 -13.89 5.99 -12.72
N HIS A 485 -13.68 4.87 -13.43
CA HIS A 485 -13.46 3.57 -12.79
C HIS A 485 -12.20 3.55 -11.91
N VAL A 486 -11.08 4.07 -12.43
CA VAL A 486 -9.81 4.18 -11.69
C VAL A 486 -9.97 5.06 -10.45
N GLN A 487 -10.70 6.17 -10.56
CA GLN A 487 -11.01 7.02 -9.42
C GLN A 487 -11.81 6.28 -8.36
N GLU A 488 -12.82 5.50 -8.74
CA GLU A 488 -13.63 4.70 -7.82
C GLU A 488 -12.78 3.65 -7.08
N ILE A 489 -12.05 2.80 -7.82
CA ILE A 489 -11.23 1.73 -7.20
C ILE A 489 -10.11 2.31 -6.33
N THR A 490 -9.48 3.41 -6.75
CA THR A 490 -8.38 4.02 -5.99
C THR A 490 -8.92 4.70 -4.74
N ALA A 491 -10.01 5.48 -4.84
CA ALA A 491 -10.62 6.12 -3.68
C ALA A 491 -11.12 5.09 -2.65
N ASN A 492 -11.64 3.94 -3.10
CA ASN A 492 -12.05 2.86 -2.20
C ASN A 492 -10.84 2.18 -1.54
N SER A 493 -9.78 1.89 -2.32
CA SER A 493 -8.53 1.31 -1.81
C SER A 493 -7.85 2.22 -0.79
N MET A 494 -7.84 3.53 -1.04
CA MET A 494 -7.21 4.51 -0.15
C MET A 494 -7.88 4.63 1.22
N LYS A 495 -9.18 4.30 1.35
CA LYS A 495 -9.87 4.23 2.65
C LYS A 495 -9.28 3.16 3.57
N TYR A 496 -8.72 2.09 2.99
CA TYR A 496 -8.18 0.93 3.70
C TYR A 496 -6.68 0.73 3.47
N SER A 497 -5.99 1.75 2.96
CA SER A 497 -4.54 1.74 2.68
C SER A 497 -3.67 1.59 3.92
N TYR A 498 -4.23 1.80 5.11
CA TYR A 498 -3.56 1.55 6.39
C TYR A 498 -3.38 0.06 6.71
N PHE A 499 -4.07 -0.82 5.99
CA PHE A 499 -3.96 -2.26 6.19
C PHE A 499 -2.62 -2.76 5.64
N PRO A 500 -1.75 -3.35 6.48
CA PRO A 500 -0.40 -3.72 6.06
C PRO A 500 -0.41 -4.76 4.94
N LEU A 501 0.49 -4.59 3.96
CA LEU A 501 0.67 -5.56 2.86
C LEU A 501 0.74 -7.00 3.37
N GLN A 502 1.51 -7.26 4.43
CA GLN A 502 1.72 -8.61 4.98
C GLN A 502 0.39 -9.28 5.30
N ARG A 503 -0.57 -8.54 5.87
CA ARG A 503 -1.90 -9.08 6.18
C ARG A 503 -2.74 -9.32 4.94
N ILE A 504 -2.55 -8.54 3.87
CA ILE A 504 -3.16 -8.82 2.55
C ILE A 504 -2.58 -10.14 1.99
N LEU A 505 -1.27 -10.34 2.09
CA LEU A 505 -0.63 -11.57 1.63
C LEU A 505 -1.09 -12.79 2.46
N ASP A 506 -1.23 -12.64 3.79
CA ASP A 506 -1.69 -13.71 4.68
C ASP A 506 -3.13 -14.17 4.38
N GLN A 507 -3.94 -13.36 3.67
CA GLN A 507 -5.26 -13.75 3.18
C GLN A 507 -5.19 -14.70 1.97
N HIS A 508 -4.04 -14.81 1.32
CA HIS A 508 -3.80 -15.66 0.15
C HIS A 508 -2.62 -16.62 0.37
N PRO A 509 -2.60 -17.42 1.45
CA PRO A 509 -1.41 -18.15 1.92
C PRO A 509 -0.90 -19.23 0.96
N HIS A 510 -1.72 -19.63 -0.02
CA HIS A 510 -1.33 -20.59 -1.06
C HIS A 510 -0.40 -20.00 -2.13
N ILE A 511 -0.27 -18.68 -2.18
CA ILE A 511 0.56 -17.98 -3.15
C ILE A 511 1.97 -17.83 -2.59
N LEU A 512 2.93 -18.49 -3.25
CA LEU A 512 4.34 -18.45 -2.86
C LEU A 512 5.08 -17.21 -3.39
N LYS A 513 4.60 -16.65 -4.51
CA LYS A 513 5.15 -15.44 -5.12
C LYS A 513 4.01 -14.57 -5.61
N TYR A 514 3.98 -13.33 -5.14
CA TYR A 514 2.99 -12.33 -5.54
C TYR A 514 3.50 -11.50 -6.71
N ALA A 515 3.08 -11.86 -7.92
CA ALA A 515 3.56 -11.28 -9.15
C ALA A 515 3.14 -9.81 -9.35
N PHE A 516 2.07 -9.35 -8.70
CA PHE A 516 1.69 -7.93 -8.75
C PHE A 516 2.76 -7.00 -8.14
N LEU A 517 3.61 -7.51 -7.23
CA LEU A 517 4.75 -6.77 -6.67
C LEU A 517 5.87 -6.54 -7.70
N ASP A 518 5.80 -7.21 -8.85
CA ASP A 518 6.82 -7.11 -9.90
C ASP A 518 6.57 -5.88 -10.78
N THR A 519 5.35 -5.34 -10.76
CA THR A 519 4.97 -4.13 -11.50
C THR A 519 4.47 -3.06 -10.52
N SER A 520 5.19 -1.95 -10.40
CA SER A 520 4.85 -0.91 -9.42
C SER A 520 4.65 0.48 -10.02
N LEU A 521 3.88 1.29 -9.31
CA LEU A 521 3.58 2.66 -9.68
C LEU A 521 3.78 3.59 -8.48
N GLU A 522 4.37 4.75 -8.76
CA GLU A 522 4.57 5.81 -7.78
C GLU A 522 4.27 7.17 -8.39
N PHE A 523 3.63 8.04 -7.61
CA PHE A 523 3.41 9.43 -7.96
C PHE A 523 3.92 10.33 -6.83
N ILE A 524 4.85 11.23 -7.16
CA ILE A 524 5.45 12.14 -6.19
C ILE A 524 5.25 13.57 -6.69
N SER A 525 4.53 14.37 -5.91
CA SER A 525 4.56 15.83 -6.04
C SER A 525 5.56 16.40 -5.06
N PHE A 526 6.45 17.25 -5.56
CA PHE A 526 7.49 17.91 -4.78
C PHE A 526 7.64 19.36 -5.26
N ILE A 527 8.40 20.13 -4.51
CA ILE A 527 8.70 21.53 -4.84
C ILE A 527 10.20 21.58 -5.11
N ASN A 528 10.60 21.68 -6.38
CA ASN A 528 12.00 21.88 -6.73
C ASN A 528 12.31 23.39 -6.65
N ASN A 529 13.26 23.75 -5.79
CA ASN A 529 13.96 25.03 -5.73
C ASN A 529 13.27 26.27 -6.33
N ASN A 530 12.59 27.03 -5.47
CA ASN A 530 12.85 28.46 -5.28
C ASN A 530 12.14 28.96 -4.00
N VAL A 531 12.96 29.42 -3.05
CA VAL A 531 12.70 30.35 -1.91
C VAL A 531 11.63 30.01 -0.87
N ASN A 532 10.52 29.36 -1.22
CA ASN A 532 9.36 29.27 -0.32
C ASN A 532 9.28 28.00 0.53
N ASN A 533 10.08 26.97 0.25
CA ASN A 533 10.10 25.68 0.98
C ASN A 533 11.50 25.08 1.16
N ALA A 534 12.56 25.89 1.03
CA ALA A 534 13.87 25.41 1.41
C ALA A 534 13.94 25.23 2.93
N THR A 535 14.60 24.16 3.36
CA THR A 535 14.76 23.93 4.80
C THR A 535 15.87 24.86 5.28
N MET A 536 15.50 25.79 6.14
CA MET A 536 16.47 26.58 6.87
C MET A 536 17.14 25.69 7.92
N ILE A 537 18.46 25.81 8.05
CA ILE A 537 19.22 25.35 9.21
C ILE A 537 19.97 26.58 9.72
N GLY A 538 19.46 27.18 10.81
CA GLY A 538 19.92 28.50 11.22
C GLY A 538 19.58 29.54 10.15
N ASP A 539 20.55 30.37 9.81
CA ASP A 539 20.44 31.38 8.76
C ASP A 539 20.79 30.81 7.36
N SER A 540 21.01 29.49 7.27
CA SER A 540 21.50 28.83 6.06
C SER A 540 20.42 28.00 5.39
N GLN A 541 20.24 28.25 4.09
CA GLN A 541 19.22 27.57 3.31
C GLN A 541 19.78 26.28 2.70
N LEU A 542 19.23 25.13 3.07
CA LEU A 542 19.55 23.84 2.45
C LEU A 542 18.66 23.61 1.22
N VAL A 543 19.33 23.20 0.16
CA VAL A 543 18.77 23.01 -1.17
C VAL A 543 19.01 21.55 -1.56
N PRO A 544 17.95 20.76 -1.80
CA PRO A 544 18.11 19.39 -2.30
C PRO A 544 18.92 19.38 -3.60
N ALA A 545 19.86 18.45 -3.71
CA ALA A 545 20.76 18.34 -4.86
C ALA A 545 20.37 17.18 -5.82
N PHE A 546 19.23 16.53 -5.58
CA PHE A 546 18.75 15.34 -6.30
C PHE A 546 18.75 15.47 -7.83
N PHE A 547 18.33 16.61 -8.37
CA PHE A 547 18.21 16.84 -9.83
C PHE A 547 19.39 17.59 -10.44
N SER A 548 20.39 17.96 -9.62
CA SER A 548 21.48 18.86 -10.03
C SER A 548 22.67 18.13 -10.62
N PHE A 549 22.78 16.85 -10.27
CA PHE A 549 23.76 15.96 -10.84
C PHE A 549 22.97 15.13 -11.84
N ASN A 550 23.21 15.33 -13.15
CA ASN A 550 22.87 14.33 -14.16
C ASN A 550 23.72 13.10 -13.85
N ILE A 551 23.36 12.37 -12.79
CA ILE A 551 23.95 11.09 -12.51
C ILE A 551 23.33 10.21 -13.58
N ASN A 552 24.07 9.98 -14.66
CA ASN A 552 23.79 8.91 -15.59
C ASN A 552 23.99 7.61 -14.82
N GLU A 553 23.05 7.27 -13.95
CA GLU A 553 22.96 5.95 -13.36
C GLU A 553 22.35 5.07 -14.45
N ASP A 554 23.21 4.57 -15.34
CA ASP A 554 22.82 3.56 -16.33
C ASP A 554 22.29 2.29 -15.64
N GLU A 555 22.64 2.12 -14.36
CA GLU A 555 22.19 1.06 -13.49
C GLU A 555 21.78 1.64 -12.13
N ILE A 556 20.54 1.39 -11.73
CA ILE A 556 20.00 1.68 -10.40
C ILE A 556 19.61 0.38 -9.70
N GLN A 557 19.23 0.45 -8.43
CA GLN A 557 18.62 -0.67 -7.72
C GLN A 557 17.10 -0.52 -7.59
N SER A 558 16.36 -1.58 -7.89
CA SER A 558 14.89 -1.64 -7.81
C SER A 558 14.42 -2.97 -7.21
N VAL A 559 13.35 -2.90 -6.40
CA VAL A 559 12.67 -4.08 -5.84
C VAL A 559 11.65 -4.69 -6.82
N SER A 560 11.19 -3.89 -7.78
CA SER A 560 10.21 -4.26 -8.80
C SER A 560 10.92 -4.61 -10.12
N ASP A 561 10.32 -5.51 -10.90
CA ASP A 561 10.84 -5.87 -12.23
C ASP A 561 10.54 -4.79 -13.27
N PHE A 562 9.44 -4.05 -13.10
CA PHE A 562 9.05 -2.92 -13.93
C PHE A 562 8.36 -1.87 -13.05
N SER A 563 8.79 -0.61 -13.12
CA SER A 563 8.16 0.46 -12.37
C SER A 563 8.03 1.73 -13.18
N LEU A 564 6.94 2.46 -12.95
CA LEU A 564 6.75 3.81 -13.47
C LEU A 564 6.61 4.77 -12.29
N SER A 565 7.39 5.84 -12.31
CA SER A 565 7.34 6.90 -11.29
C SER A 565 7.09 8.24 -11.99
N LEU A 566 6.02 8.94 -11.62
CA LEU A 566 5.78 10.31 -12.06
C LEU A 566 6.18 11.30 -10.98
N TYR A 567 6.82 12.38 -11.44
CA TYR A 567 7.37 13.44 -10.63
C TYR A 567 6.75 14.75 -11.08
N HIS A 568 6.02 15.41 -10.18
CA HIS A 568 5.42 16.72 -10.43
C HIS A 568 6.15 17.79 -9.61
N ASP A 569 6.86 18.67 -10.31
CA ASP A 569 7.46 19.86 -9.72
C ASP A 569 6.44 21.00 -9.65
N LEU A 570 5.94 21.25 -8.44
CA LEU A 570 4.92 22.24 -8.14
C LEU A 570 5.36 23.69 -8.39
N ASN A 571 6.66 23.99 -8.48
CA ASN A 571 7.14 25.33 -8.76
C ASN A 571 7.19 25.61 -10.26
N MET A 572 7.75 24.67 -11.01
CA MET A 572 7.90 24.78 -12.45
C MET A 572 6.61 24.37 -13.20
N ASN A 573 5.65 23.76 -12.49
CA ASN A 573 4.50 23.07 -13.08
C ASN A 573 4.94 22.10 -14.19
N GLN A 574 6.05 21.40 -13.93
CA GLN A 574 6.65 20.46 -14.86
C GLN A 574 6.42 19.04 -14.36
N VAL A 575 6.02 18.17 -15.27
CA VAL A 575 5.88 16.74 -15.00
C VAL A 575 6.99 15.99 -15.71
N SER A 576 7.63 15.08 -15.00
CA SER A 576 8.61 14.15 -15.54
C SER A 576 8.28 12.72 -15.13
N CYS A 577 8.78 11.77 -15.90
CA CYS A 577 8.53 10.36 -15.70
C CYS A 577 9.85 9.60 -15.69
N ILE A 578 9.92 8.58 -14.83
CA ILE A 578 11.02 7.63 -14.77
C ILE A 578 10.43 6.23 -14.92
N ILE A 579 10.96 5.47 -15.88
CA ILE A 579 10.66 4.05 -16.06
C ILE A 579 11.90 3.26 -15.65
N ASN A 580 11.74 2.37 -14.68
CA ASN A 580 12.79 1.43 -14.29
C ASN A 580 12.39 0.02 -14.72
N ALA A 581 13.36 -0.74 -15.22
CA ALA A 581 13.13 -2.12 -15.57
C ALA A 581 14.34 -2.99 -15.19
N SER A 582 14.07 -4.16 -14.61
CA SER A 582 15.08 -5.10 -14.16
C SER A 582 15.98 -5.55 -15.31
N LEU A 583 17.30 -5.41 -15.12
CA LEU A 583 18.30 -5.90 -16.06
C LEU A 583 18.28 -7.43 -16.20
N ASP A 584 17.66 -8.16 -15.26
CA ASP A 584 17.45 -9.60 -15.42
C ASP A 584 16.51 -9.90 -16.61
N LEU A 585 15.60 -8.98 -16.95
CA LEU A 585 14.47 -9.22 -17.86
C LEU A 585 14.48 -8.34 -19.12
N PHE A 586 15.02 -7.12 -19.02
CA PHE A 586 14.91 -6.12 -20.08
C PHE A 586 16.27 -5.57 -20.54
N ASN A 587 16.44 -5.44 -21.85
CA ASN A 587 17.47 -4.62 -22.46
C ASN A 587 17.09 -3.15 -22.36
N ARG A 588 18.09 -2.27 -22.22
CA ARG A 588 17.86 -0.82 -22.22
C ARG A 588 17.10 -0.33 -23.46
N GLU A 589 17.45 -0.82 -24.65
CA GLU A 589 16.77 -0.45 -25.91
C GLU A 589 15.25 -0.75 -25.87
N THR A 590 14.86 -1.86 -25.25
CA THR A 590 13.45 -2.23 -25.09
C THR A 590 12.73 -1.24 -24.19
N VAL A 591 13.35 -0.83 -23.08
CA VAL A 591 12.79 0.17 -22.15
C VAL A 591 12.75 1.56 -22.79
N GLU A 592 13.73 1.93 -23.60
CA GLU A 592 13.71 3.18 -24.37
C GLU A 592 12.53 3.22 -25.35
N LYS A 593 12.28 2.12 -26.08
CA LYS A 593 11.09 2.01 -26.94
C LYS A 593 9.80 2.06 -26.13
N MET A 594 9.73 1.40 -24.98
CA MET A 594 8.59 1.50 -24.06
C MET A 594 8.34 2.94 -23.59
N SER A 595 9.40 3.67 -23.24
CA SER A 595 9.33 5.09 -22.85
C SER A 595 8.76 5.95 -23.98
N GLN A 596 9.23 5.76 -25.22
CA GLN A 596 8.71 6.47 -26.38
C GLN A 596 7.23 6.15 -26.63
N ARG A 597 6.83 4.89 -26.43
CA ARG A 597 5.45 4.42 -26.54
C ARG A 597 4.53 5.03 -25.48
N PHE A 598 4.99 5.12 -24.23
CA PHE A 598 4.27 5.81 -23.17
C PHE A 598 4.09 7.30 -23.47
N HIS A 599 5.15 7.96 -23.94
CA HIS A 599 5.07 9.36 -24.37
C HIS A 599 4.10 9.55 -25.56
N SER A 600 4.03 8.58 -26.48
CA SER A 600 3.04 8.60 -27.57
C SER A 600 1.59 8.52 -27.06
N ILE A 601 1.30 7.71 -26.03
CA ILE A 601 -0.03 7.67 -25.40
C ILE A 601 -0.38 9.03 -24.81
N LEU A 602 0.56 9.68 -24.10
CA LEU A 602 0.34 11.00 -23.52
C LEU A 602 0.01 12.04 -24.60
N ASN A 603 0.77 12.06 -25.70
CA ASN A 603 0.52 13.00 -26.81
C ASN A 603 -0.83 12.73 -27.49
N GLN A 604 -1.22 11.47 -27.64
CA GLN A 604 -2.55 11.09 -28.15
C GLN A 604 -3.68 11.61 -27.26
N LEU A 605 -3.54 11.49 -25.94
CA LEU A 605 -4.58 11.90 -24.99
C LEU A 605 -4.68 13.42 -24.80
N PHE A 606 -3.56 14.15 -24.87
CA PHE A 606 -3.52 15.55 -24.45
C PHE A 606 -3.16 16.55 -25.56
N LEU A 607 -2.44 16.14 -26.60
CA LEU A 607 -1.98 17.05 -27.67
C LEU A 607 -2.67 16.81 -29.02
N SER A 608 -3.48 15.76 -29.17
CA SER A 608 -4.17 15.48 -30.43
C SER A 608 -5.40 16.39 -30.60
N VAL A 609 -5.63 16.85 -31.83
CA VAL A 609 -6.71 17.80 -32.19
C VAL A 609 -8.07 17.10 -32.36
N ASP A 610 -8.08 15.77 -32.34
CA ASP A 610 -9.28 14.93 -32.43
C ASP A 610 -9.75 14.53 -31.01
N ASP A 611 -11.06 14.30 -30.80
CA ASP A 611 -11.67 13.79 -29.57
C ASP A 611 -11.23 12.34 -29.22
N GLN A 612 -9.93 12.06 -29.12
CA GLN A 612 -9.37 10.75 -28.78
C GLN A 612 -9.74 10.32 -27.35
N ILE A 613 -10.16 11.25 -26.50
CA ILE A 613 -10.74 10.98 -25.18
C ILE A 613 -12.06 10.19 -25.29
N GLU A 614 -12.83 10.39 -26.37
CA GLU A 614 -14.08 9.68 -26.63
C GLU A 614 -13.86 8.33 -27.31
N ARG A 615 -12.68 8.10 -27.88
CA ARG A 615 -12.32 6.82 -28.51
C ARG A 615 -12.07 5.74 -27.46
N SER A 616 -12.32 4.50 -27.85
CA SER A 616 -12.04 3.35 -27.00
C SER A 616 -10.54 3.26 -26.72
N ILE A 617 -10.17 2.84 -25.51
CA ILE A 617 -8.77 2.59 -25.14
C ILE A 617 -8.11 1.55 -26.08
N TYR A 618 -8.89 0.66 -26.71
CA TYR A 618 -8.40 -0.27 -27.72
C TYR A 618 -7.91 0.43 -29.01
N GLU A 619 -8.36 1.64 -29.31
CA GLU A 619 -7.98 2.38 -30.52
C GLU A 619 -6.69 3.20 -30.36
N LEU A 620 -6.24 3.43 -29.12
CA LEU A 620 -4.96 4.11 -28.86
C LEU A 620 -3.78 3.32 -29.42
N SER A 621 -2.87 3.97 -30.13
CA SER A 621 -1.75 3.27 -30.78
C SER A 621 -0.47 3.32 -29.96
N LEU A 622 0.25 2.19 -29.90
CA LEU A 622 1.66 2.15 -29.48
C LEU A 622 2.64 2.30 -30.65
N THR A 623 2.17 2.48 -31.89
CA THR A 623 3.06 2.64 -33.04
C THR A 623 3.84 3.95 -32.90
N LEU A 624 5.15 3.85 -32.97
CA LEU A 624 6.01 5.02 -33.08
C LEU A 624 5.92 5.54 -34.51
N SER A 625 6.07 6.84 -34.74
CA SER A 625 5.97 7.45 -36.09
C SER A 625 6.94 6.87 -37.14
N ASN A 626 7.92 6.08 -36.68
CA ASN A 626 9.00 5.50 -37.48
C ASN A 626 8.84 3.96 -37.66
N GLU A 627 7.78 3.36 -37.14
CA GLU A 627 7.40 1.93 -37.26
C GLU A 627 6.06 1.81 -38.00
#